data_AF-A0A151EE29-F1
#
_entry.id   AF-A0A151EE29-F1
#
_cell.length_a   1.000
_cell.length_b   1.000
_cell.length_c   1.000
_cell.angle_alpha   90.00
_cell.angle_beta   90.00
_cell.angle_gamma   90.00
#
_symmetry.space_group_name_H-M   'P 1'
#
loop_
_entity.id
_entity.type
_entity.pdbx_description
1 polymer ?
#
loop_
_entity_poly.entity_id
_entity_poly.type
_entity_poly.pdbx_seq_one_letter_code
_entity_poly.pdbx_strand_id
1 'polypeptide(L)' 'MDITNIILLIVGAVVVLFGIGAFLNPNISRLINAPGGPKLKGSIAMIVGIIIIIIGFLVRTN' A
#
# COMPACT_ATOMS: atom_id res chain seq x y z
N MET A 1 10.77 -5.21 -17.32
CA MET A 1 10.48 -4.35 -16.14
C MET A 1 11.79 -4.18 -15.42
N ASP A 2 12.22 -2.94 -15.24
CA ASP A 2 13.47 -2.66 -14.54
C ASP A 2 13.36 -2.99 -13.06
N ILE A 3 14.51 -3.11 -12.39
CA ILE A 3 14.58 -3.41 -10.96
C ILE A 3 13.71 -2.43 -10.16
N THR A 4 13.72 -1.15 -10.53
CA THR A 4 12.89 -0.12 -9.90
C THR A 4 11.40 -0.45 -9.97
N ASN A 5 10.90 -0.91 -11.12
CA ASN A 5 9.50 -1.27 -11.28
C ASN A 5 9.14 -2.50 -10.45
N ILE A 6 10.03 -3.50 -10.41
CA ILE A 6 9.84 -4.69 -9.58
C ILE A 6 9.75 -4.31 -8.10
N ILE A 7 10.63 -3.42 -7.64
CA ILE A 7 10.60 -2.90 -6.27
C ILE A 7 9.28 -2.17 -5.99
N LEU A 8 8.82 -1.31 -6.90
CA LEU A 8 7.53 -0.62 -6.75
C LEU A 8 6.37 -1.62 -6.64
N LEU A 9 6.34 -2.65 -7.47
CA LEU A 9 5.30 -3.68 -7.39
C LEU A 9 5.31 -4.41 -6.03
N ILE A 10 6.49 -4.81 -5.55
CA ILE A 10 6.63 -5.50 -4.27
C ILE A 10 6.22 -4.59 -3.10
N VAL A 11 6.72 -3.36 -3.07
CA VAL A 11 6.38 -2.38 -2.03
C VAL A 11 4.88 -2.10 -2.05
N GLY A 12 4.29 -1.88 -3.23
CA GLY A 12 2.86 -1.67 -3.37
C GLY A 12 2.04 -2.85 -2.86
N ALA A 13 2.42 -4.08 -3.20
CA ALA A 13 1.76 -5.29 -2.71
C ALA A 13 1.84 -5.43 -1.17
N VAL A 14 3.01 -5.18 -0.59
CA VAL A 14 3.19 -5.19 0.87
C VAL A 14 2.32 -4.13 1.55
N VAL A 15 2.24 -2.93 0.98
CA VAL A 15 1.39 -1.85 1.51
C VAL A 15 -0.10 -2.20 1.43
N VAL A 16 -0.55 -2.84 0.34
CA VAL A 16 -1.94 -3.33 0.23
C VAL A 16 -2.23 -4.37 1.31
N LEU A 17 -1.37 -5.36 1.47
CA LEU A 17 -1.52 -6.40 2.50
C LEU A 17 -1.51 -5.80 3.91
N PHE A 18 -0.66 -4.80 4.15
CA PHE A 18 -0.63 -4.07 5.41
C PHE A 18 -1.93 -3.29 5.66
N GLY A 19 -2.49 -2.67 4.62
CA GLY A 19 -3.79 -2.01 4.69
C GLY A 19 -4.94 -2.98 4.98
N ILE A 20 -4.94 -4.17 4.37
CA ILE A 20 -5.89 -5.26 4.70
C ILE A 20 -5.72 -5.68 6.16
N GLY A 21 -4.48 -5.91 6.61
CA GLY A 21 -4.18 -6.26 8.00
C GLY A 21 -4.68 -5.21 8.99
N ALA A 22 -4.48 -3.92 8.70
CA ALA A 22 -4.98 -2.81 9.51
C ALA A 22 -6.51 -2.69 9.50
N PHE A 23 -7.16 -3.06 8.40
CA PHE A 23 -8.62 -3.07 8.28
C PHE A 23 -9.24 -4.17 9.17
N LEU A 24 -8.60 -5.33 9.25
CA LEU A 24 -9.07 -6.49 10.02
C LEU A 24 -8.64 -6.47 11.49
N ASN A 25 -7.49 -5.86 11.80
CA ASN A 25 -6.94 -5.80 13.15
C ASN A 25 -6.63 -4.35 13.58
N PRO A 26 -7.40 -3.79 14.54
CA PRO A 26 -7.20 -2.43 15.05
C PRO A 26 -5.80 -2.16 15.60
N ASN A 27 -5.09 -3.17 16.12
CA ASN A 27 -3.73 -2.97 16.63
C ASN A 27 -2.75 -2.62 15.53
N ILE A 28 -2.90 -3.22 14.34
CA ILE A 28 -2.05 -2.92 13.17
C ILE A 28 -2.36 -1.50 12.66
N SER A 29 -3.62 -1.07 12.72
CA SER A 29 -4.00 0.29 12.30
C SER A 29 -3.31 1.41 13.10
N ARG A 30 -2.83 1.12 14.31
CA ARG A 30 -2.07 2.08 15.14
C ARG A 30 -0.71 2.42 14.52
N LEU A 31 -0.17 1.52 13.70
CA LEU A 31 1.07 1.72 12.95
C LEU A 31 0.87 2.64 11.74
N ILE A 32 -0.38 2.93 11.36
CA ILE A 32 -0.71 3.83 10.25
C ILE A 32 -0.98 5.23 10.80
N ASN A 33 -0.10 6.17 10.44
CA ASN A 33 -0.27 7.59 10.75
C ASN A 33 -1.18 8.27 9.72
N ALA A 34 -2.46 7.92 9.73
CA ALA A 34 -3.51 8.54 8.94
C ALA A 34 -4.69 8.92 9.86
N PRO A 35 -5.50 9.93 9.50
CA PRO A 35 -6.67 10.32 10.28
C PRO A 35 -7.75 9.21 10.28
N GLY A 36 -8.57 9.21 11.34
CA GLY A 36 -9.75 8.36 11.47
C GLY A 36 -9.52 7.00 12.14
N GLY A 37 -10.55 6.16 12.09
CA GLY A 37 -10.56 4.84 12.73
C GLY A 37 -9.86 3.74 11.92
N PRO A 38 -9.72 2.53 12.48
CA PRO A 38 -8.99 1.42 11.86
C PRO A 38 -9.38 1.12 10.42
N LYS A 39 -10.70 1.08 10.14
CA LYS A 39 -11.23 0.84 8.80
C LYS A 39 -10.80 1.92 7.81
N LEU A 40 -10.87 3.20 8.19
CA LEU A 40 -10.48 4.31 7.31
C LEU A 40 -8.98 4.30 7.05
N LYS A 41 -8.16 4.12 8.10
CA LYS A 41 -6.70 4.01 7.99
C LYS A 41 -6.28 2.84 7.09
N GLY A 42 -6.91 1.67 7.27
CA GLY A 42 -6.68 0.50 6.42
C GLY A 42 -7.05 0.76 4.96
N SER A 43 -8.21 1.39 4.70
CA SER A 43 -8.62 1.78 3.35
C SER A 43 -7.63 2.75 2.69
N ILE A 44 -7.16 3.77 3.42
CA ILE A 44 -6.16 4.71 2.91
C ILE A 44 -4.88 3.98 2.52
N ALA A 45 -4.36 3.09 3.39
CA ALA A 45 -3.16 2.31 3.08
C ALA A 45 -3.36 1.41 1.86
N MET A 46 -4.51 0.73 1.74
CA MET A 46 -4.83 -0.07 0.54
C MET A 46 -4.83 0.77 -0.74
N ILE A 47 -5.46 1.95 -0.72
CA ILE A 47 -5.51 2.86 -1.87
C ILE A 47 -4.10 3.30 -2.28
N VAL A 48 -3.26 3.68 -1.32
CA VAL A 48 -1.86 4.07 -1.58
C VAL A 48 -1.07 2.91 -2.18
N GLY A 49 -1.21 1.69 -1.64
CA GLY A 49 -0.55 0.51 -2.18
C GLY A 49 -0.98 0.19 -3.61
N ILE A 50 -2.27 0.30 -3.92
CA ILE A 50 -2.81 0.10 -5.28
C ILE A 50 -2.23 1.15 -6.25
N ILE A 51 -2.14 2.42 -5.84
CA ILE A 51 -1.54 3.48 -6.66
C ILE A 51 -0.08 3.15 -6.97
N ILE A 52 0.70 2.70 -5.99
CA ILE A 52 2.11 2.30 -6.19
C ILE A 52 2.21 1.13 -7.18
N ILE A 53 1.33 0.13 -7.08
CA ILE A 53 1.29 -0.99 -8.03
C ILE A 53 1.02 -0.49 -9.45
N ILE A 54 0.03 0.39 -9.62
CA ILE A 54 -0.29 0.99 -10.92
C ILE A 54 0.92 1.74 -11.48
N ILE A 55 1.59 2.56 -10.66
CA ILE A 55 2.81 3.26 -11.05
C ILE A 55 3.90 2.27 -11.47
N GLY A 56 4.10 1.18 -10.73
CA GLY A 56 5.09 0.14 -11.06
C GLY A 56 4.85 -0.53 -12.42
N PHE A 57 3.61 -0.63 -12.87
CA PHE A 57 3.27 -1.12 -14.21
C PHE A 57 3.39 -0.06 -15.30
N LEU A 58 3.10 1.20 -14.99
CA LEU A 58 3.04 2.29 -15.98
C LEU A 58 4.39 3.00 -16.22
N VAL A 59 5.27 3.04 -15.22
CA VAL A 59 6.57 3.69 -15.35
C VAL A 59 7.45 2.87 -16.28
N ARG A 60 7.81 3.45 -17.43
CA ARG A 60 8.84 2.90 -18.30
C ARG A 60 10.16 3.55 -17.88
N THR A 61 11.04 2.78 -17.25
CA THR A 61 12.39 3.26 -16.97
C THR A 61 13.18 3.14 -18.28
N ASN A 62 13.79 4.24 -18.73
CA ASN A 62 14.61 4.29 -19.96
C ASN A 62 16.06 3.95 -19.64
#